data_AF-A0A4Q3XDP0-F1
#
_entry.id   AF-A0A4Q3XDP0-F1
#
_cell.length_a   1.000
_cell.length_b   1.000
_cell.length_c   1.000
_cell.angle_alpha   90.00
_cell.angle_beta   90.00
_cell.angle_gamma   90.00
#
_symmetry.space_group_name_H-M   'P 1'
#
loop_
_entity.id
_entity.type
_entity.pdbx_description
1 polymer ?
#
loop_
_entity_poly.entity_id
_entity_poly.type
_entity_poly.pdbx_seq_one_letter_code
_entity_poly.pdbx_strand_id
1 'polypeptide(L)'
;MQEYTTVREQVEYGLDKIAEDRTIEVSLRDLMYVYKTLGEFVRFFHQPMHYPTLAHVKEFLGTVDEGAAQVLTECYYEKLSLYYKGPKDIKDMIDESEFDHPLPPHYYKPTDED
;
A
#
# COMPACT_ATOMS: atom_id res chain seq x y z
N MET A 1 2.13 -22.82 -16.02
CA MET A 1 1.67 -22.58 -14.64
C MET A 1 1.77 -21.08 -14.44
N GLN A 2 0.72 -20.40 -14.01
CA GLN A 2 0.80 -18.95 -13.78
C GLN A 2 1.70 -18.70 -12.56
N GLU A 3 2.73 -17.90 -12.74
CA GLU A 3 3.62 -17.48 -11.65
C GLU A 3 3.00 -16.29 -10.91
N TYR A 4 3.14 -16.28 -9.59
CA TYR A 4 2.58 -15.25 -8.72
C TYR A 4 3.69 -14.66 -7.85
N THR A 5 3.50 -13.43 -7.41
CA THR A 5 4.45 -12.69 -6.60
C THR A 5 4.05 -12.59 -5.14
N THR A 6 5.05 -12.44 -4.30
CA THR A 6 4.91 -12.04 -2.90
C THR A 6 4.52 -10.57 -2.80
N VAL A 7 4.01 -10.17 -1.62
CA VAL A 7 3.72 -8.76 -1.33
C VAL A 7 4.97 -7.89 -1.45
N ARG A 8 6.14 -8.43 -1.06
CA ARG A 8 7.41 -7.69 -1.15
C ARG A 8 7.80 -7.40 -2.59
N GLU A 9 7.75 -8.41 -3.46
CA GLU A 9 8.09 -8.25 -4.87
C GLU A 9 7.17 -7.22 -5.56
N GLN A 10 5.89 -7.17 -5.20
CA GLN A 10 4.98 -6.13 -5.67
C GLN A 10 5.42 -4.72 -5.26
N VAL A 11 5.80 -4.54 -3.99
CA VAL A 11 6.18 -3.23 -3.44
C VAL A 11 7.53 -2.75 -3.98
N GLU A 12 8.49 -3.66 -4.18
CA GLU A 12 9.86 -3.32 -4.59
C GLU A 12 9.99 -3.08 -6.10
N TYR A 13 9.04 -3.55 -6.91
CA TYR A 13 9.13 -3.48 -8.37
C TYR A 13 9.18 -2.05 -8.91
N GLY A 14 10.15 -1.79 -9.78
CA GLY A 14 10.33 -0.50 -10.44
C GLY A 14 10.91 0.60 -9.55
N LEU A 15 11.11 0.37 -8.25
CA LEU A 15 11.73 1.37 -7.36
C LEU A 15 13.19 1.65 -7.71
N ASP A 16 13.89 0.69 -8.31
CA ASP A 16 15.27 0.81 -8.79
C ASP A 16 15.44 1.82 -9.93
N LYS A 17 14.33 2.22 -10.57
CA LYS A 17 14.30 3.28 -11.61
C LYS A 17 14.35 4.68 -11.01
N ILE A 18 14.17 4.83 -9.70
CA ILE A 18 14.29 6.09 -8.98
C ILE A 18 15.68 6.12 -8.32
N ALA A 19 16.41 7.22 -8.51
CA ALA A 19 17.71 7.41 -7.85
C ALA A 19 17.54 7.38 -6.31
N GLU A 20 18.38 6.60 -5.63
CA GLU A 20 18.29 6.36 -4.18
C GLU A 20 18.37 7.64 -3.32
N ASP A 21 19.10 8.65 -3.79
CA ASP A 21 19.29 9.93 -3.12
C ASP A 21 18.25 11.00 -3.51
N ARG A 22 17.32 10.65 -4.42
CA ARG A 22 16.25 11.57 -4.83
C ARG A 22 15.26 11.77 -3.70
N THR A 23 14.99 13.03 -3.39
CA THR A 23 14.05 13.42 -2.33
C THR A 23 12.97 14.35 -2.85
N ILE A 24 11.87 14.43 -2.10
CA ILE A 24 10.79 15.40 -2.29
C ILE A 24 10.44 16.01 -0.93
N GLU A 25 9.98 17.25 -0.93
CA GLU A 25 9.45 17.89 0.28
C GLU A 25 7.99 17.49 0.48
N VAL A 26 7.61 17.18 1.72
CA VAL A 26 6.25 16.82 2.10
C VAL A 26 5.80 17.61 3.32
N SER A 27 4.49 17.83 3.46
CA SER A 27 3.90 18.37 4.68
C SER A 27 4.22 17.45 5.86
N LEU A 28 4.84 18.00 6.91
CA LEU A 28 5.10 17.25 8.14
C LEU A 28 3.80 16.66 8.72
N ARG A 29 2.67 17.37 8.61
CA ARG A 29 1.39 16.87 9.10
C ARG A 29 0.93 15.64 8.30
N ASP A 30 1.07 15.66 6.98
CA ASP A 30 0.67 14.52 6.13
C ASP A 30 1.61 13.32 6.36
N LEU A 31 2.91 13.58 6.48
CA LEU A 31 3.89 12.55 6.84
C LEU A 31 3.54 11.90 8.19
N MET A 32 3.20 12.70 9.20
CA MET A 32 2.78 12.20 10.51
C MET A 32 1.46 11.44 10.44
N TYR A 33 0.53 11.83 9.56
CA TYR A 33 -0.72 11.10 9.34
C TYR A 33 -0.43 9.70 8.78
N VAL A 34 0.36 9.61 7.71
CA VAL A 34 0.78 8.33 7.12
C VAL A 34 1.52 7.47 8.13
N TYR A 35 2.48 8.05 8.86
CA TYR A 35 3.23 7.34 9.91
C TYR A 35 2.31 6.75 10.97
N LYS A 36 1.34 7.53 11.48
CA LYS A 36 0.40 7.05 12.49
C LYS A 36 -0.53 5.96 11.95
N THR A 37 -1.00 6.09 10.71
CA THR A 37 -1.81 5.07 10.04
C THR A 37 -1.04 3.76 9.94
N LEU A 38 0.16 3.77 9.35
CA LEU A 38 1.01 2.57 9.26
C LEU A 38 1.35 1.99 10.65
N GLY A 39 1.61 2.86 11.62
CA GLY A 39 1.84 2.45 13.01
C GLY A 39 0.66 1.72 13.65
N GLU A 40 -0.58 2.07 13.30
CA GLU A 40 -1.76 1.40 13.81
C GLU A 40 -1.96 0.01 13.17
N PHE A 41 -1.69 -0.12 11.87
CA PHE A 41 -1.65 -1.43 11.21
C PHE A 41 -0.57 -2.32 11.84
N VAL A 42 0.63 -1.77 12.05
CA VAL A 42 1.71 -2.51 12.73
C VAL A 42 1.25 -2.92 14.13
N ARG A 43 0.67 -2.03 14.93
CA ARG A 43 0.17 -2.35 16.28
C ARG A 43 -0.85 -3.50 16.24
N PHE A 44 -1.82 -3.43 15.34
CA PHE A 44 -2.86 -4.45 15.22
C PHE A 44 -2.26 -5.79 14.83
N PHE A 45 -1.45 -5.84 13.76
CA PHE A 45 -0.86 -7.08 13.24
C PHE A 45 0.38 -7.57 14.00
N HIS A 46 0.89 -6.82 14.99
CA HIS A 46 2.06 -7.21 15.76
C HIS A 46 1.81 -8.41 16.68
N GLN A 47 0.60 -8.56 17.22
CA GLN A 47 0.27 -9.65 18.14
C GLN A 47 -1.00 -10.39 17.69
N PRO A 48 -0.94 -11.71 17.42
CA PRO A 48 -2.10 -12.50 17.01
C PRO A 48 -3.30 -12.42 17.96
N MET A 49 -3.06 -12.12 19.24
CA MET A 49 -4.13 -11.92 20.22
C MET A 49 -5.05 -10.72 19.92
N HIS A 50 -4.63 -9.77 19.08
CA HIS A 50 -5.48 -8.66 18.65
C HIS A 50 -6.49 -9.08 17.57
N TYR A 51 -6.23 -10.19 16.86
CA TYR A 51 -7.07 -10.67 15.76
C TYR A 51 -7.26 -12.20 15.83
N PRO A 52 -7.84 -12.74 16.92
CA PRO A 52 -7.95 -14.18 17.10
C PRO A 52 -8.88 -14.85 16.07
N THR A 53 -9.73 -14.07 15.40
CA THR A 53 -10.61 -14.56 14.34
C THR A 53 -10.66 -13.59 13.17
N LEU A 54 -11.09 -14.07 12.01
CA LEU A 54 -11.31 -13.24 10.82
C LEU A 54 -12.32 -12.10 11.07
N ALA A 55 -13.27 -12.28 12.00
CA ALA A 55 -14.21 -11.22 12.37
C ALA A 55 -13.51 -9.98 12.93
N HIS A 56 -12.47 -10.16 13.75
CA HIS A 56 -11.68 -9.04 14.30
C HIS A 56 -10.89 -8.32 13.21
N VAL A 57 -10.37 -9.05 12.22
CA VAL A 57 -9.71 -8.45 11.05
C VAL A 57 -10.70 -7.63 10.24
N LYS A 58 -11.91 -8.16 10.00
CA LYS A 58 -12.98 -7.45 9.28
C LYS A 58 -13.43 -6.20 10.04
N GLU A 59 -13.57 -6.27 11.35
CA GLU A 59 -13.92 -5.13 12.20
C GLU A 59 -12.84 -4.04 12.19
N PHE A 60 -11.57 -4.43 12.30
CA PHE A 60 -10.45 -3.48 12.23
C PHE A 60 -10.35 -2.81 10.86
N LEU A 61 -10.39 -3.60 9.78
CA LEU A 61 -10.31 -3.08 8.42
C LEU A 61 -11.50 -2.18 8.10
N GLY A 62 -12.71 -2.57 8.51
CA GLY A 62 -13.93 -1.85 8.15
C GLY A 62 -14.15 -1.85 6.64
N THR A 63 -14.51 -0.69 6.10
CA THR A 63 -14.71 -0.46 4.66
C THR A 63 -13.86 0.72 4.18
N VAL A 64 -13.94 1.07 2.90
CA VAL A 64 -13.28 2.29 2.39
C VAL A 64 -13.84 3.57 3.01
N ASP A 65 -15.03 3.52 3.60
CA ASP A 65 -15.70 4.67 4.23
C ASP A 65 -15.63 4.64 5.77
N GLU A 66 -15.15 3.55 6.38
CA GLU A 66 -15.03 3.41 7.84
C GLU A 66 -13.89 2.48 8.27
N GLY A 67 -13.22 2.77 9.37
CA GLY A 67 -12.19 1.87 9.94
C GLY A 67 -10.80 2.04 9.33
N ALA A 68 -9.94 1.02 9.46
CA ALA A 68 -8.54 1.13 9.05
C ALA A 68 -8.36 1.26 7.52
N ALA A 69 -9.25 0.68 6.72
CA ALA A 69 -9.20 0.79 5.26
C ALA A 69 -9.51 2.22 4.78
N GLN A 70 -10.39 2.96 5.46
CA GLN A 70 -10.64 4.38 5.19
C GLN A 70 -9.36 5.20 5.32
N VAL A 71 -8.70 5.16 6.48
CA VAL A 71 -7.50 5.98 6.73
C VAL A 71 -6.30 5.56 5.87
N LEU A 72 -6.21 4.28 5.48
CA LEU A 72 -5.21 3.80 4.52
C LEU A 72 -5.47 4.33 3.11
N THR A 73 -6.74 4.33 2.68
CA THR A 73 -7.19 4.88 1.39
C THR A 73 -6.91 6.38 1.31
N GLU A 74 -7.22 7.14 2.36
CA GLU A 74 -6.89 8.56 2.47
C GLU A 74 -5.38 8.81 2.40
N CYS A 75 -4.57 8.00 3.08
CA CYS A 75 -3.11 8.10 3.00
C CYS A 75 -2.62 7.97 1.56
N TYR A 76 -3.13 6.97 0.83
CA TYR A 76 -2.70 6.69 -0.54
C TYR A 76 -3.20 7.74 -1.53
N TYR A 77 -4.51 7.97 -1.58
CA TYR A 77 -5.13 8.80 -2.63
C TYR A 77 -5.14 10.29 -2.33
N GLU A 78 -5.13 10.71 -1.06
CA GLU A 78 -5.22 12.13 -0.72
C GLU A 78 -3.91 12.69 -0.18
N LYS A 79 -3.24 11.98 0.73
CA LYS A 79 -2.03 12.51 1.38
C LYS A 79 -0.80 12.32 0.51
N LEU A 80 -0.53 11.10 0.04
CA LEU A 80 0.68 10.80 -0.72
C LEU A 80 0.57 11.18 -2.20
N SER A 81 -0.62 11.09 -2.80
CA SER A 81 -0.81 11.36 -4.23
C SER A 81 -0.44 12.76 -4.68
N LEU A 82 -0.54 13.74 -3.79
CA LEU A 82 -0.09 15.11 -4.05
C LEU A 82 1.41 15.20 -4.33
N TYR A 83 2.20 14.30 -3.73
CA TYR A 83 3.65 14.36 -3.78
C TYR A 83 4.22 13.51 -4.91
N TYR A 84 3.75 12.27 -5.11
CA TYR A 84 4.29 11.41 -6.16
C TYR A 84 3.78 11.78 -7.56
N LYS A 85 2.62 12.45 -7.70
CA LYS A 85 2.13 12.96 -8.99
C LYS A 85 2.72 14.32 -9.37
N GLY A 86 3.48 14.95 -8.48
CA GLY A 86 4.08 16.27 -8.71
C GLY A 86 5.22 16.23 -9.75
N PRO A 87 6.25 15.38 -9.56
CA PRO A 87 7.32 15.23 -10.53
C PRO A 87 6.79 14.59 -11.82
N LYS A 88 6.96 15.29 -12.93
CA LYS A 88 6.43 14.86 -14.24
C LYS A 88 6.93 13.48 -14.63
N ASP A 89 8.21 13.21 -14.45
CA ASP A 89 8.83 11.94 -14.81
C ASP A 89 8.25 10.76 -13.99
N ILE A 90 8.02 10.95 -12.68
CA ILE A 90 7.35 9.94 -11.85
C ILE A 90 5.90 9.74 -12.30
N LYS A 91 5.20 10.83 -12.62
CA LYS A 91 3.83 10.76 -13.15
C LYS A 91 3.79 9.99 -14.48
N ASP A 92 4.69 10.27 -15.40
CA ASP A 92 4.79 9.60 -16.71
C ASP A 92 5.08 8.10 -16.50
N MET A 93 5.99 7.75 -15.59
CA MET A 93 6.25 6.34 -15.22
C MET A 93 5.02 5.61 -14.65
N ILE A 94 4.21 6.28 -13.82
CA ILE A 94 2.95 5.71 -13.31
C ILE A 94 1.95 5.49 -14.45
N ASP A 95 1.78 6.49 -15.32
CA ASP A 95 0.87 6.39 -16.47
C ASP A 95 1.30 5.26 -17.43
N GLU A 96 2.61 5.00 -17.54
CA GLU A 96 3.22 3.93 -18.33
C GLU A 96 3.27 2.57 -17.59
N SER A 97 2.71 2.49 -16.37
CA SER A 97 2.68 1.27 -15.55
C SER A 97 4.08 0.73 -15.20
N GLU A 98 5.09 1.60 -15.13
CA GLU A 98 6.49 1.22 -14.87
C GLU A 98 6.72 0.67 -13.45
N PHE A 99 5.77 0.92 -12.54
CA PHE A 99 5.74 0.43 -11.15
C PHE A 99 4.78 -0.77 -10.96
N ASP A 100 4.08 -1.21 -12.01
CA ASP A 100 3.16 -2.32 -11.92
C ASP A 100 3.90 -3.63 -12.24
N HIS A 101 3.96 -4.53 -11.25
CA HIS A 101 4.63 -5.81 -11.43
C HIS A 101 3.92 -6.64 -12.53
N PRO A 102 4.64 -7.23 -13.51
CA PRO A 102 4.03 -7.92 -14.66
C PRO A 102 3.31 -9.22 -14.28
N LEU A 103 3.68 -9.82 -13.15
CA LEU A 103 2.99 -10.98 -12.56
C LEU A 103 2.05 -10.52 -11.43
N PRO A 104 0.85 -11.13 -11.31
CA PRO A 104 -0.10 -10.79 -10.26
C PRO A 104 0.40 -11.25 -8.88
N PRO A 105 -0.10 -10.64 -7.79
CA PRO A 105 0.22 -11.09 -6.44
C PRO A 105 -0.47 -12.42 -6.11
N HIS A 106 0.09 -13.15 -5.15
CA HIS A 106 -0.39 -14.47 -4.73
C HIS A 106 -1.88 -14.52 -4.33
N TYR A 107 -2.47 -13.42 -3.87
CA TYR A 107 -3.88 -13.36 -3.50
C TYR A 107 -4.84 -13.26 -4.71
N TYR A 108 -4.32 -13.28 -5.95
CA TYR A 108 -5.09 -13.48 -7.19
C TYR A 108 -5.13 -14.95 -7.62
N LYS A 109 -4.40 -15.83 -6.92
CA LYS A 109 -4.40 -17.25 -7.26
C LYS A 109 -5.81 -17.82 -7.08
N PRO A 110 -6.36 -18.53 -8.09
CA PRO A 110 -7.64 -19.19 -7.95
C PRO A 110 -7.64 -20.08 -6.72
N THR A 111 -8.67 -19.94 -5.89
CA THR A 111 -8.99 -20.90 -4.85
C THR A 111 -9.84 -21.99 -5.49
N ASP A 112 -9.65 -23.27 -5.10
CA ASP A 112 -10.52 -24.38 -5.53
C ASP A 112 -11.96 -24.27 -4.96
N GLU A 113 -12.34 -23.10 -4.45
CA GLU A 113 -13.64 -22.74 -3.91
C GLU A 113 -14.31 -21.75 -4.88
N ASP A 114 -14.78 -22.27 -6.02
CA ASP A 114 -15.79 -21.66 -6.88
C ASP A 114 -16.93 -22.67 -7.12
#